data_AF-A0AAW2YD02-F1
#
_entry.id   AF-A0AAW2YD02-F1
#
_cell.length_a   1.000
_cell.length_b   1.000
_cell.length_c   1.000
_cell.angle_alpha   90.00
_cell.angle_beta   90.00
_cell.angle_gamma   90.00
#
_symmetry.space_group_name_H-M   'P 1'
#
loop_
_entity.id
_entity.type
_entity.pdbx_description
1 polymer ?
#
loop_
_entity_poly.entity_id
_entity_poly.type
_entity_poly.pdbx_seq_one_letter_code
_entity_poly.pdbx_strand_id
1 'polypeptide(L)'
;MDEDIFSGIANGAQVDGKVLQTFQKNFVQVQNILDQNRLLIIEINQNHESKIPRNLTRNVGLIRELNNNIRRVVDLYTDLSNSFAKSMEASSEGESGGTTRSDGRAGHKRVRSSD
;
A
#
# COMPACT_ATOMS: atom_id res chain seq x y z
N MET A 1 -6.48 2.22 -22.31
CA MET A 1 -7.01 3.37 -21.53
C MET A 1 -6.62 3.10 -20.08
N ASP A 2 -5.31 3.00 -19.84
CA ASP A 2 -4.75 2.46 -18.59
C ASP A 2 -3.58 3.34 -18.09
N GLU A 3 -3.08 4.25 -18.94
CA GLU A 3 -2.03 5.24 -18.65
C GLU A 3 -2.56 6.40 -17.77
N ASP A 4 -3.86 6.69 -17.80
CA ASP A 4 -4.46 7.82 -17.07
C ASP A 4 -4.74 7.53 -15.59
N ILE A 5 -4.81 6.25 -15.20
CA ILE A 5 -4.98 5.89 -13.78
C ILE A 5 -3.67 6.14 -13.02
N PHE A 6 -2.53 5.96 -13.69
CA PHE A 6 -1.21 6.16 -13.09
C PHE A 6 -0.80 7.64 -13.08
N SER A 7 -1.19 8.43 -14.09
CA SER A 7 -0.86 9.86 -14.21
C SER A 7 -1.54 10.73 -13.13
N GLY A 8 -2.73 10.34 -12.66
CA GLY A 8 -3.45 11.02 -11.58
C GLY A 8 -2.81 10.86 -10.19
N ILE A 9 -2.08 9.77 -9.95
CA ILE A 9 -1.35 9.54 -8.70
C ILE A 9 -0.02 10.30 -8.70
N ALA A 10 0.64 10.37 -9.87
CA ALA A 10 1.97 10.95 -10.01
C ALA A 10 2.03 12.49 -9.87
N ASN A 11 0.92 13.19 -10.10
CA ASN A 11 0.93 14.66 -10.18
C ASN A 11 0.48 15.40 -8.90
N GLY A 12 0.03 14.69 -7.84
CA GLY A 12 -0.49 15.33 -6.63
C GLY A 12 0.03 14.79 -5.30
N ALA A 13 0.56 13.56 -5.26
CA ALA A 13 1.11 12.97 -4.06
C ALA A 13 2.51 12.46 -4.35
N GLN A 14 3.52 13.08 -3.73
CA GLN A 14 4.86 12.52 -3.67
C GLN A 14 4.76 11.23 -2.84
N VAL A 15 4.46 10.09 -3.49
CA VAL A 15 4.40 8.80 -2.79
C VAL A 15 5.78 8.54 -2.21
N ASP A 16 5.88 8.53 -0.88
CA ASP A 16 7.14 8.32 -0.17
C ASP A 16 7.83 7.04 -0.69
N GLY A 17 9.09 7.14 -1.11
CA GLY A 17 9.87 6.02 -1.62
C GLY A 17 9.92 4.84 -0.64
N LYS A 18 9.76 5.10 0.67
CA LYS A 18 9.65 4.04 1.70
C LYS A 18 8.35 3.23 1.59
N VAL A 19 7.24 3.88 1.21
CA VAL A 19 5.95 3.23 1.00
C VAL A 19 6.04 2.31 -0.22
N LEU A 20 6.66 2.78 -1.31
CA LEU A 20 6.87 1.97 -2.51
C LEU A 20 7.75 0.75 -2.24
N GLN A 21 8.83 0.91 -1.47
CA GLN A 21 9.69 -0.21 -1.06
C GLN A 21 8.91 -1.25 -0.22
N THR A 22 8.09 -0.78 0.71
CA THR A 22 7.23 -1.63 1.55
C THR A 22 6.21 -2.39 0.72
N PHE A 23 5.60 -1.72 -0.27
CA PHE A 23 4.69 -2.33 -1.23
C PHE A 23 5.36 -3.48 -1.99
N GLN A 24 6.52 -3.23 -2.61
CA GLN A 24 7.25 -4.25 -3.37
C GLN A 24 7.61 -5.46 -2.50
N LYS A 25 8.10 -5.23 -1.28
CA LYS A 25 8.44 -6.31 -0.35
C LYS A 25 7.22 -7.14 0.04
N ASN A 26 6.10 -6.50 0.35
CA ASN A 26 4.88 -7.21 0.74
C ASN A 26 4.28 -7.98 -0.43
N PHE A 27 4.35 -7.43 -1.65
CA PHE A 27 3.88 -8.11 -2.86
C PHE A 27 4.61 -9.42 -3.11
N VAL A 28 5.95 -9.42 -3.07
CA VAL A 28 6.76 -10.64 -3.23
C VAL A 28 6.44 -11.66 -2.14
N GLN A 29 6.24 -11.23 -0.89
CA GLN A 29 5.86 -12.13 0.20
C GLN A 29 4.48 -12.77 -0.03
N VAL A 30 3.47 -11.99 -0.43
CA VAL A 30 2.14 -12.50 -0.74
C VAL A 30 2.23 -13.52 -1.88
N GLN A 31 2.95 -13.21 -2.96
CA GLN A 31 3.11 -14.13 -4.08
C GLN A 31 3.70 -15.48 -3.63
N ASN A 32 4.78 -15.45 -2.84
CA ASN A 32 5.39 -16.67 -2.30
C ASN A 32 4.41 -17.49 -1.44
N ILE A 33 3.56 -16.84 -0.65
CA ILE A 33 2.56 -17.51 0.18
C ILE A 33 1.46 -18.14 -0.70
N LEU A 34 1.03 -17.45 -1.76
CA LEU A 34 0.02 -17.97 -2.68
C LEU A 34 0.54 -19.14 -3.52
N ASP A 35 1.82 -19.11 -3.91
CA ASP A 35 2.47 -20.23 -4.59
C ASP A 35 2.55 -21.46 -3.66
N GLN A 36 2.81 -21.26 -2.36
CA GLN A 36 2.71 -22.33 -1.37
C GLN A 36 1.29 -22.87 -1.23
N ASN A 37 0.27 -21.99 -1.17
CA ASN A 37 -1.12 -22.41 -1.15
C ASN A 37 -1.49 -23.26 -2.36
N ARG A 38 -0.97 -22.93 -3.55
CA ARG A 38 -1.18 -23.73 -4.76
C ARG A 38 -0.67 -25.16 -4.58
N LEU A 39 0.53 -25.33 -4.02
CA LEU A 39 1.10 -26.65 -3.76
C LEU A 39 0.32 -27.42 -2.70
N LEU A 40 -0.10 -26.75 -1.61
CA LEU A 40 -0.94 -27.35 -0.58
C LEU A 40 -2.27 -27.86 -1.15
N ILE A 41 -2.94 -27.07 -1.99
CA ILE A 41 -4.20 -27.47 -2.64
C ILE A 41 -4.00 -28.70 -3.53
N ILE A 42 -2.90 -28.76 -4.29
CA ILE A 42 -2.56 -29.92 -5.12
C ILE A 42 -2.43 -31.17 -4.24
N GLU A 43 -1.67 -31.10 -3.13
CA GLU A 43 -1.49 -32.24 -2.22
C GLU A 43 -2.81 -32.64 -1.53
N ILE A 44 -3.62 -31.67 -1.10
CA ILE A 44 -4.94 -31.92 -0.50
C ILE A 44 -5.83 -32.69 -1.47
N ASN A 45 -5.87 -32.26 -2.74
CA ASN A 45 -6.68 -32.91 -3.77
C ASN A 45 -6.17 -34.33 -4.07
N GLN A 46 -4.85 -34.53 -4.20
CA GLN A 46 -4.27 -35.86 -4.39
C GLN A 46 -4.60 -36.81 -3.23
N ASN A 47 -4.50 -36.33 -2.00
CA ASN A 47 -4.86 -37.10 -0.81
C ASN A 47 -6.36 -37.46 -0.81
N HIS A 48 -7.22 -36.53 -1.23
CA HIS A 48 -8.67 -36.76 -1.34
C HIS A 48 -9.00 -37.81 -2.41
N GLU A 49 -8.40 -37.69 -3.60
CA GLU A 49 -8.57 -38.63 -4.72
C GLU A 49 -8.08 -40.04 -4.37
N SER A 50 -6.98 -40.15 -3.62
CA SER A 50 -6.43 -41.45 -3.19
C SER A 50 -7.37 -42.23 -2.26
N LYS A 51 -8.26 -41.55 -1.53
CA LYS A 51 -9.16 -42.10 -0.50
C LYS A 51 -8.48 -42.93 0.61
N ILE A 52 -7.16 -42.81 0.75
CA ILE A 52 -6.40 -43.50 1.80
C ILE A 52 -6.68 -42.78 3.14
N PRO A 53 -7.21 -43.47 4.17
CA PRO A 53 -7.63 -42.82 5.43
C PRO A 53 -6.53 -41.99 6.11
N ARG A 54 -5.28 -42.47 6.06
CA ARG A 54 -4.10 -41.76 6.58
C ARG A 54 -3.88 -40.42 5.87
N ASN A 55 -4.05 -40.37 4.55
CA ASN A 55 -3.86 -39.16 3.75
C ASN A 55 -4.99 -38.16 3.99
N LEU A 56 -6.23 -38.64 4.16
CA LEU A 56 -7.35 -37.79 4.55
C LEU A 56 -7.14 -37.14 5.93
N THR A 57 -6.55 -37.88 6.87
CA THR A 57 -6.17 -37.32 8.18
C THR A 57 -5.10 -36.23 8.03
N ARG A 58 -4.12 -36.43 7.12
CA ARG A 58 -3.09 -35.43 6.81
C ARG A 58 -3.69 -34.14 6.22
N ASN A 59 -4.75 -34.22 5.42
CA ASN A 59 -5.43 -33.04 4.87
C ASN A 59 -5.89 -32.04 5.92
N VAL A 60 -6.24 -32.50 7.13
CA VAL A 60 -6.62 -31.59 8.24
C VAL A 60 -5.45 -30.64 8.59
N GLY A 61 -4.23 -31.16 8.60
CA GLY A 61 -3.02 -30.37 8.83
C GLY A 61 -2.73 -29.42 7.67
N LEU A 62 -2.80 -29.90 6.44
CA LEU A 62 -2.55 -29.09 5.23
C LEU A 62 -3.56 -27.95 5.09
N ILE A 63 -4.84 -28.20 5.36
CA ILE A 63 -5.89 -27.16 5.35
C ILE A 63 -5.65 -26.12 6.45
N ARG A 64 -5.17 -26.53 7.63
CA ARG A 64 -4.78 -25.59 8.69
C ARG A 64 -3.63 -24.69 8.25
N GLU A 65 -2.63 -25.25 7.57
CA GLU A 65 -1.52 -24.49 7.01
C GLU A 65 -1.99 -23.49 5.95
N LEU A 66 -2.84 -23.94 5.02
CA LEU A 66 -3.47 -23.08 4.01
C LEU A 66 -4.24 -21.92 4.65
N ASN A 67 -5.05 -22.19 5.68
CA ASN A 67 -5.80 -21.15 6.39
C ASN A 67 -4.88 -20.16 7.11
N ASN A 68 -3.76 -20.62 7.67
CA ASN A 68 -2.77 -19.75 8.28
C ASN A 68 -2.07 -18.87 7.25
N ASN A 69 -1.78 -19.41 6.07
CA ASN A 69 -1.24 -18.64 4.96
C ASN A 69 -2.20 -17.53 4.51
N ILE A 70 -3.51 -17.82 4.40
CA ILE A 70 -4.51 -16.79 4.08
C ILE A 70 -4.55 -15.70 5.15
N ARG A 71 -4.50 -16.05 6.45
CA ARG A 71 -4.43 -15.05 7.51
C ARG A 71 -3.21 -14.14 7.35
N ARG A 72 -2.03 -14.71 7.07
CA ARG A 72 -0.80 -13.92 6.83
C ARG A 72 -0.93 -12.99 5.64
N VAL A 73 -1.59 -13.42 4.56
CA VAL A 73 -1.85 -12.55 3.39
C VAL A 73 -2.75 -11.37 3.79
N VAL A 74 -3.80 -11.61 4.58
CA VAL A 74 -4.67 -10.54 5.10
C VAL A 74 -3.88 -9.54 5.97
N ASP A 75 -3.02 -10.04 6.84
CA ASP A 75 -2.18 -9.20 7.71
C ASP A 75 -1.24 -8.30 6.86
N LEU A 76 -0.56 -8.88 5.86
CA LEU A 76 0.34 -8.14 4.96
C LEU A 76 -0.39 -7.03 4.18
N TYR A 77 -1.61 -7.29 3.71
CA TYR A 77 -2.42 -6.28 3.03
C TYR A 77 -2.93 -5.19 3.98
N THR A 78 -3.29 -5.57 5.21
CA THR A 78 -3.72 -4.62 6.24
C THR A 78 -2.60 -3.67 6.61
N ASP A 79 -1.39 -4.19 6.84
CA ASP A 79 -0.20 -3.39 7.12
C ASP A 79 0.14 -2.44 5.97
N LEU A 80 0.04 -2.95 4.73
CA LEU A 80 0.29 -2.15 3.53
C LEU A 80 -0.72 -1.00 3.38
N SER A 81 -2.02 -1.29 3.55
CA SER A 81 -3.08 -0.28 3.49
C SER A 81 -2.90 0.79 4.56
N ASN A 82 -2.58 0.38 5.79
CA ASN A 82 -2.30 1.30 6.89
C ASN A 82 -1.06 2.16 6.63
N SER A 83 0.01 1.59 6.09
CA SER A 83 1.23 2.34 5.73
C SER A 83 0.94 3.37 4.65
N PHE A 84 0.13 3.03 3.65
CA PHE A 84 -0.25 3.94 2.59
C PHE A 84 -1.11 5.10 3.12
N ALA A 85 -2.15 4.80 3.91
CA ALA A 85 -3.00 5.83 4.51
C ALA A 85 -2.17 6.84 5.34
N LYS A 86 -1.26 6.36 6.18
CA LYS A 86 -0.36 7.23 6.97
C LYS A 86 0.51 8.14 6.11
N SER A 87 1.00 7.64 4.97
CA SER A 87 1.83 8.46 4.08
C SER A 87 1.05 9.58 3.39
N MET A 88 -0.24 9.35 3.14
CA MET A 88 -1.11 10.36 2.53
C MET A 88 -1.46 11.47 3.53
N GLU A 89 -1.74 11.12 4.79
CA GLU A 89 -1.97 12.10 5.87
C GLU A 89 -0.73 12.98 6.10
N ALA A 90 0.47 12.38 6.12
CA ALA A 90 1.72 13.12 6.28
C ALA A 90 2.02 14.08 5.11
N SER A 91 1.48 13.81 3.92
CA SER A 91 1.61 14.71 2.76
C SER A 91 0.68 15.93 2.83
N SER A 92 -0.39 15.87 3.63
CA SER A 92 -1.39 16.95 3.74
C SER A 92 -1.02 18.04 4.76
N GLU A 93 -0.18 17.74 5.75
CA GLU A 93 0.20 18.70 6.82
C GLU A 93 1.22 19.76 6.36
N GLY A 94 1.71 19.70 5.12
CA GLY A 94 2.68 20.63 4.54
C GLY A 94 2.09 21.90 3.90
N GLU A 95 0.76 21.98 3.69
CA GLU A 95 0.12 23.07 2.94
C GLU A 95 -0.87 23.90 3.79
N SER A 96 -0.54 24.12 5.06
CA SER A 96 -1.26 25.08 5.91
C SER A 96 -0.32 26.04 6.65
N GLY A 97 0.53 26.71 5.87
CA GLY A 97 1.12 28.00 6.25
C GLY A 97 0.17 29.14 5.88
N GLY A 98 -1.01 29.19 6.51
CA GLY A 98 -1.97 30.26 6.30
C GLY A 98 -1.40 31.64 6.66
N THR A 99 -1.45 32.59 5.73
CA THR A 99 -2.39 33.72 5.75
C THR A 99 -1.96 34.78 4.74
N THR A 100 -2.86 35.00 3.78
CA THR A 100 -2.93 36.19 2.95
C THR A 100 -2.98 37.44 3.84
N ARG A 101 -2.06 38.37 3.64
CA ARG A 101 -2.25 39.78 4.01
C ARG A 101 -2.26 40.60 2.74
N SER A 102 -3.42 40.60 2.07
CA SER A 102 -3.87 41.77 1.35
C SER A 102 -4.13 42.86 2.39
N ASP A 103 -3.42 43.98 2.30
CA ASP A 103 -4.04 45.29 2.46
C ASP A 103 -3.06 46.37 2.02
N GLY A 104 -3.43 47.02 0.93
CA GLY A 104 -2.75 48.19 0.41
C GLY A 104 -2.82 49.33 1.41
N ARG A 105 -1.67 49.90 1.76
CA ARG A 105 -1.61 51.25 2.30
C ARG A 105 -0.52 52.03 1.59
N ALA A 106 -0.98 52.84 0.63
CA ALA A 106 -0.21 53.85 -0.06
C ALA A 106 0.54 54.73 0.94
N GLY A 107 1.86 54.76 0.84
CA GLY A 107 2.71 55.45 1.80
C GLY A 107 4.12 55.72 1.30
N HIS A 108 4.28 56.26 0.09
CA HIS A 108 5.56 56.85 -0.33
C HIS A 108 5.31 58.20 -1.02
N LYS A 109 5.36 59.27 -0.23
CA LYS A 109 5.36 60.66 -0.71
C LYS A 109 6.79 61.11 -1.02
N ARG A 110 6.98 61.48 -2.30
CA ARG A 110 7.82 62.55 -2.86
C ARG A 110 9.33 62.32 -2.96
N VAL A 111 9.73 61.93 -4.17
CA VAL A 111 10.92 62.43 -4.88
C VAL A 111 10.71 63.91 -5.23
N ARG A 112 11.70 64.79 -4.98
CA ARG A 112 12.13 65.89 -5.88
C ARG A 112 13.62 66.17 -5.68
N SER A 113 14.35 66.19 -6.80
CA SER A 113 15.76 66.53 -6.95
C SER A 113 15.94 68.04 -7.17
N SER A 114 17.13 68.53 -6.83
CA SER A 114 17.95 69.64 -7.38
C SER A 114 17.27 70.88 -8.01
N ASP A 115 17.52 72.07 -7.46
CA ASP A 115 18.60 73.02 -7.83
C ASP A 115 18.79 74.06 -6.72
#